data_AF-A0A9D5JML2-F1
#
_entry.id   AF-A0A9D5JML2-F1
#
_cell.length_a   1.000
_cell.length_b   1.000
_cell.length_c   1.000
_cell.angle_alpha   90.00
_cell.angle_beta   90.00
_cell.angle_gamma   90.00
#
_symmetry.space_group_name_H-M   'P 1'
#
loop_
_entity.id
_entity.type
_entity.pdbx_description
1 polymer ?
#
loop_
_entity_poly.entity_id
_entity_poly.type
_entity_poly.pdbx_seq_one_letter_code
_entity_poly.pdbx_strand_id
1 'polypeptide(L)'
;MLEPACTLPPLPPPVDLETVPILKALAAANRALAELKGRAGVIPNQGILIDTLSLQEAKASSEIENIVTTQDELFQARPFRDRPESSAAKEVRLYGSALKQGYDRLRETDGLIPNSVLIHMFRMLTGRDSGFRDTAGTVLK
;
A
#
# COMPACT_ATOMS: atom_id res chain seq x y z
N MET A 1 34.49 -4.91 -3.68
CA MET A 1 33.25 -4.32 -4.24
C MET A 1 32.21 -5.42 -4.22
N LEU A 2 31.05 -5.20 -3.60
CA LEU A 2 30.03 -6.26 -3.51
C LEU A 2 29.30 -6.32 -4.85
N GLU A 3 29.31 -7.51 -5.47
CA GLU A 3 28.58 -7.82 -6.69
C GLU A 3 27.07 -7.81 -6.40
N PRO A 4 26.23 -7.11 -7.17
CA PRO A 4 24.79 -7.16 -7.00
C PRO A 4 24.29 -8.58 -7.26
N ALA A 5 23.74 -9.23 -6.24
CA ALA A 5 23.25 -10.62 -6.31
C ALA A 5 22.06 -10.82 -7.26
N CYS A 6 21.47 -9.75 -7.79
CA CYS A 6 20.34 -9.79 -8.69
C CYS A 6 20.45 -8.65 -9.72
N THR A 7 20.83 -8.98 -10.95
CA THR A 7 20.69 -8.10 -12.11
C THR A 7 19.25 -8.18 -12.60
N LEU A 8 18.44 -7.18 -12.22
CA LEU A 8 17.06 -7.06 -12.71
C LEU A 8 17.08 -6.60 -14.18
N PRO A 9 16.30 -7.23 -15.08
CA PRO A 9 16.17 -6.75 -16.45
C PRO A 9 15.51 -5.37 -16.46
N PRO A 10 15.86 -4.49 -17.42
CA PRO A 10 15.22 -3.19 -17.57
C PRO A 10 13.74 -3.36 -17.95
N LEU A 11 12.90 -2.41 -17.55
CA LEU A 11 11.53 -2.30 -18.01
C LEU A 11 11.47 -1.48 -19.32
N PRO A 12 10.57 -1.82 -20.26
CA PRO A 12 9.64 -2.95 -20.23
C PRO A 12 10.36 -4.30 -20.47
N PRO A 13 9.83 -5.42 -19.93
CA PRO A 13 10.40 -6.73 -20.21
C PRO A 13 10.30 -7.04 -21.72
N PRO A 14 11.30 -7.70 -22.33
CA PRO A 14 11.34 -7.97 -23.77
C PRO A 14 10.46 -9.17 -24.16
N VAL A 15 9.19 -9.13 -23.77
CA VAL A 15 8.19 -10.17 -24.03
C VAL A 15 6.94 -9.53 -24.62
N ASP A 16 6.18 -10.30 -25.41
CA ASP A 16 4.87 -9.87 -25.86
C ASP A 16 3.88 -9.90 -24.69
N LEU A 17 3.35 -8.72 -24.33
CA LEU A 17 2.38 -8.55 -23.26
C LEU A 17 0.93 -8.62 -23.77
N GLU A 18 0.70 -8.46 -25.08
CA GLU A 18 -0.64 -8.38 -25.67
C GLU A 18 -1.16 -9.76 -26.10
N THR A 19 -0.99 -10.75 -25.22
CA THR A 19 -1.42 -12.12 -25.49
C THR A 19 -2.92 -12.32 -25.25
N VAL A 20 -3.55 -13.27 -25.95
CA VAL A 20 -4.97 -13.60 -25.76
C VAL A 20 -5.34 -13.87 -24.29
N PRO A 21 -4.56 -14.63 -23.50
CA PRO A 21 -4.84 -14.81 -22.07
C PRO A 21 -4.82 -13.50 -21.28
N ILE A 22 -3.81 -12.65 -21.51
CA ILE A 22 -3.66 -11.35 -20.81
C ILE A 22 -4.81 -10.41 -21.18
N LEU A 23 -5.16 -10.30 -22.46
CA LEU A 23 -6.24 -9.43 -22.92
C LEU A 23 -7.62 -9.88 -22.41
N LYS A 24 -7.86 -11.19 -22.30
CA LYS A 24 -9.08 -11.72 -21.66
C LYS A 24 -9.15 -11.38 -20.18
N ALA A 25 -8.03 -11.51 -19.45
CA ALA A 25 -7.95 -11.13 -18.04
C ALA A 25 -8.13 -9.62 -17.85
N LEU A 26 -7.49 -8.81 -18.70
CA LEU A 26 -7.63 -7.36 -18.73
C LEU A 26 -9.09 -6.92 -18.92
N ALA A 27 -9.81 -7.55 -19.85
CA ALA A 27 -11.22 -7.23 -20.10
C ALA A 27 -12.10 -7.53 -18.87
N ALA A 28 -11.88 -8.66 -18.20
CA ALA A 28 -12.61 -9.01 -16.98
C ALA A 28 -12.30 -8.05 -15.82
N ALA A 29 -11.01 -7.72 -15.61
CA ALA A 29 -10.57 -6.79 -14.59
C ALA A 29 -11.12 -5.37 -14.83
N ASN A 30 -11.05 -4.88 -16.07
CA ASN A 30 -11.58 -3.57 -16.46
C ASN A 30 -13.09 -3.48 -16.19
N ARG A 31 -13.86 -4.51 -16.55
CA ARG A 31 -15.30 -4.55 -16.28
C ARG A 31 -15.61 -4.44 -14.78
N ALA A 32 -14.90 -5.19 -13.94
CA ALA A 32 -15.09 -5.14 -12.49
C ALA A 32 -14.73 -3.76 -11.91
N LEU A 33 -13.62 -3.16 -12.37
CA LEU A 33 -13.21 -1.82 -11.96
C LEU A 33 -14.20 -0.74 -12.41
N ALA A 34 -14.76 -0.85 -13.62
CA ALA A 34 -15.76 0.06 -14.14
C ALA A 34 -17.08 -0.01 -13.34
N GLU A 35 -17.51 -1.21 -12.96
CA GLU A 35 -18.68 -1.40 -12.10
C GLU A 35 -18.46 -0.77 -10.71
N LEU A 36 -17.30 -1.00 -10.10
CA LEU A 36 -16.94 -0.38 -8.83
C LEU A 36 -16.92 1.15 -8.94
N LYS A 37 -16.28 1.70 -9.98
CA LYS A 37 -16.22 3.15 -10.22
C LYS A 37 -17.62 3.75 -10.37
N GLY A 38 -18.51 3.08 -11.12
CA GLY A 38 -19.89 3.50 -11.31
C GLY A 38 -20.68 3.51 -9.99
N ARG A 39 -20.55 2.46 -9.18
CA ARG A 39 -21.24 2.36 -7.88
C ARG A 39 -20.69 3.32 -6.83
N ALA A 40 -19.37 3.47 -6.76
CA ALA A 40 -18.72 4.38 -5.81
C ALA A 40 -19.17 5.83 -6.03
N GLY A 41 -19.45 6.23 -7.28
CA GLY A 41 -19.99 7.55 -7.62
C GLY A 41 -21.28 7.94 -6.88
N VAL A 42 -22.08 6.94 -6.47
CA VAL A 42 -23.36 7.15 -5.78
C VAL A 42 -23.19 7.30 -4.26
N ILE A 43 -22.02 6.96 -3.71
CA ILE A 43 -21.76 7.02 -2.27
C ILE A 43 -21.44 8.47 -1.88
N PRO A 44 -22.25 9.11 -1.00
CA PRO A 44 -22.09 10.53 -0.66
C PRO A 44 -20.72 10.86 -0.07
N ASN A 45 -20.14 9.94 0.69
CA ASN A 45 -18.79 10.05 1.23
C ASN A 45 -17.96 8.82 0.82
N GLN A 46 -17.35 8.87 -0.36
CA GLN A 46 -16.45 7.82 -0.85
C GLN A 46 -15.25 7.57 0.07
N GLY A 47 -14.87 8.56 0.90
CA GLY A 47 -13.80 8.43 1.89
C GLY A 47 -14.04 7.28 2.88
N ILE A 48 -15.30 6.93 3.16
CA ILE A 48 -15.62 5.80 4.05
C ILE A 48 -15.12 4.46 3.50
N LEU A 49 -15.16 4.28 2.17
CA LEU A 49 -14.65 3.07 1.52
C LEU A 49 -13.12 3.02 1.64
N ILE A 50 -12.45 4.14 1.41
CA ILE A 50 -11.00 4.21 1.59
C ILE A 50 -10.65 3.90 3.04
N ASP A 51 -11.32 4.51 4.02
CA ASP A 51 -11.04 4.29 5.43
C ASP A 51 -11.25 2.84 5.88
N THR A 52 -12.29 2.17 5.39
CA THR A 52 -12.63 0.80 5.78
C THR A 52 -11.84 -0.25 5.02
N LEU A 53 -11.73 -0.10 3.69
CA LEU A 53 -10.96 -1.02 2.85
C LEU A 53 -9.46 -0.91 3.12
N SER A 54 -8.93 0.30 3.38
CA SER A 54 -7.51 0.47 3.72
C SER A 54 -7.15 -0.23 5.02
N LEU A 55 -8.05 -0.24 6.02
CA LEU A 55 -7.82 -0.98 7.27
C LEU A 55 -7.87 -2.49 7.06
N GLN A 56 -8.79 -2.98 6.21
CA GLN A 56 -8.87 -4.40 5.87
C GLN A 56 -7.64 -4.86 5.08
N GLU A 57 -7.20 -4.06 4.11
CA GLU A 57 -6.00 -4.33 3.32
C GLU A 57 -4.74 -4.27 4.18
N ALA A 58 -4.64 -3.29 5.07
CA ALA A 58 -3.54 -3.18 6.01
C ALA A 58 -3.47 -4.40 6.95
N LYS A 59 -4.62 -4.87 7.46
CA LYS A 59 -4.69 -6.09 8.27
C LYS A 59 -4.20 -7.31 7.48
N ALA A 60 -4.74 -7.53 6.28
CA ALA A 60 -4.37 -8.66 5.44
C ALA A 60 -2.88 -8.61 5.03
N SER A 61 -2.36 -7.42 4.71
CA SER A 61 -0.94 -7.21 4.41
C SER A 61 -0.05 -7.46 5.63
N SER A 62 -0.46 -7.00 6.81
CA SER A 62 0.29 -7.18 8.05
C SER A 62 0.30 -8.65 8.51
N GLU A 63 -0.79 -9.38 8.27
CA GLU A 63 -0.87 -10.83 8.54
C GLU A 63 0.15 -11.63 7.72
N ILE A 64 0.43 -11.22 6.47
CA ILE A 64 1.49 -11.82 5.64
C ILE A 64 2.87 -11.61 6.27
N GLU A 65 3.07 -10.50 6.99
CA GLU A 65 4.33 -10.14 7.67
C GLU A 65 4.45 -10.72 9.11
N ASN A 66 3.55 -11.63 9.51
CA ASN A 66 3.42 -12.21 10.86
C ASN A 66 2.93 -11.25 11.96
N ILE A 67 2.28 -10.15 11.59
CA ILE A 67 1.65 -9.21 12.51
C ILE A 67 0.15 -9.55 12.62
N VAL A 68 -0.26 -10.17 13.74
CA VAL A 68 -1.65 -10.58 13.96
C VAL A 68 -2.41 -9.49 14.73
N THR A 69 -3.50 -8.98 14.15
CA THR A 69 -4.43 -8.03 14.81
C THR A 69 -5.88 -8.40 14.53
N THR A 70 -6.82 -8.00 15.39
CA THR A 70 -8.26 -8.30 15.23
C THR A 70 -9.05 -7.09 14.73
N GLN A 71 -10.22 -7.32 14.11
CA GLN A 71 -11.07 -6.22 13.61
C GLN A 71 -11.49 -5.25 14.73
N ASP A 72 -11.83 -5.77 15.91
CA ASP A 72 -12.26 -4.93 17.03
C ASP A 72 -11.13 -4.03 17.54
N GLU A 73 -9.88 -4.51 17.58
CA GLU A 73 -8.71 -3.70 17.94
C GLU A 73 -8.47 -2.56 16.94
N LEU A 74 -8.70 -2.81 15.65
CA LEU A 74 -8.52 -1.81 14.59
C LEU A 74 -9.56 -0.68 14.64
N PHE A 75 -10.82 -1.02 14.90
CA PHE A 75 -11.89 -0.02 15.03
C PHE A 75 -11.80 0.75 16.36
N GLN A 76 -11.34 0.12 17.44
CA GLN A 76 -11.15 0.77 18.75
C GLN A 76 -9.99 1.76 18.78
N ALA A 77 -8.97 1.58 17.93
CA ALA A 77 -7.84 2.51 17.79
C ALA A 77 -8.22 3.89 17.20
N ARG A 78 -9.48 4.10 16.77
CA ARG A 78 -9.89 5.33 16.05
C ARG A 78 -10.48 6.48 16.91
N PRO A 79 -10.77 6.38 18.23
CA PRO A 79 -11.01 7.63 18.98
C PRO A 79 -10.56 7.75 20.46
N PHE A 80 -10.16 6.68 21.17
CA PHE A 80 -9.86 6.81 22.61
C PHE A 80 -8.36 6.96 22.88
N ARG A 81 -7.91 8.20 23.11
CA ARG A 81 -6.52 8.59 23.43
C ARG A 81 -5.95 7.98 24.72
N ASP A 82 -6.77 7.32 25.55
CA ASP A 82 -6.39 6.90 26.91
C ASP A 82 -6.09 5.40 27.07
N ARG A 83 -6.08 4.60 25.98
CA ARG A 83 -5.67 3.19 26.05
C ARG A 83 -4.39 2.96 25.21
N PRO A 84 -3.37 2.26 25.75
CA PRO A 84 -2.22 1.89 24.93
C PRO A 84 -2.68 1.01 23.75
N GLU A 85 -2.48 1.51 22.53
CA GLU A 85 -2.72 0.76 21.29
C GLU A 85 -1.80 -0.47 21.26
N SER A 86 -2.29 -1.63 20.79
CA SER A 86 -1.41 -2.76 20.50
C SER A 86 -0.44 -2.37 19.37
N SER A 87 0.76 -2.98 19.36
CA SER A 87 1.76 -2.72 18.30
C SER A 87 1.19 -2.99 16.91
N ALA A 88 0.38 -4.03 16.77
CA ALA A 88 -0.26 -4.42 15.53
C ALA A 88 -1.36 -3.42 15.09
N ALA A 89 -2.17 -2.90 16.02
CA ALA A 89 -3.16 -1.86 15.71
C ALA A 89 -2.48 -0.55 15.29
N LYS A 90 -1.36 -0.21 15.92
CA LYS A 90 -0.53 0.95 15.54
C LYS A 90 0.01 0.81 14.12
N GLU A 91 0.54 -0.35 13.75
CA GLU A 91 1.08 -0.61 12.41
C GLU A 91 -0.01 -0.51 11.33
N VAL A 92 -1.19 -1.08 11.55
CA VAL A 92 -2.32 -0.96 10.62
C VAL A 92 -2.80 0.50 10.48
N ARG A 93 -2.83 1.26 11.58
CA ARG A 93 -3.17 2.70 11.52
C ARG A 93 -2.14 3.50 10.72
N LEU A 94 -0.85 3.22 10.91
CA LEU A 94 0.22 3.84 10.13
C LEU A 94 0.10 3.47 8.65
N TYR A 95 -0.26 2.23 8.33
CA TYR A 95 -0.54 1.79 6.97
C TYR A 95 -1.67 2.57 6.31
N GLY A 96 -2.84 2.65 6.95
CA GLY A 96 -3.96 3.43 6.42
C GLY A 96 -3.61 4.91 6.23
N SER A 97 -2.81 5.48 7.14
CA SER A 97 -2.33 6.86 7.03
C SER A 97 -1.36 7.05 5.86
N ALA A 98 -0.43 6.11 5.66
CA ALA A 98 0.51 6.09 4.54
C ALA A 98 -0.18 5.96 3.19
N LEU A 99 -1.17 5.09 3.09
CA LEU A 99 -1.96 4.91 1.87
C LEU A 99 -2.74 6.19 1.51
N LYS A 100 -3.42 6.80 2.48
CA LYS A 100 -4.17 8.05 2.26
C LYS A 100 -3.26 9.17 1.76
N GLN A 101 -2.11 9.34 2.41
CA GLN A 101 -1.17 10.37 2.00
C GLN A 101 -0.53 10.08 0.64
N GLY A 102 -0.22 8.81 0.33
CA GLY A 102 0.24 8.40 -1.00
C GLY A 102 -0.78 8.75 -2.09
N TYR A 103 -2.07 8.52 -1.81
CA TYR A 103 -3.16 8.90 -2.70
C TYR A 103 -3.28 10.42 -2.87
N ASP A 104 -3.19 11.19 -1.79
CA ASP A 104 -3.22 12.65 -1.86
C ASP A 104 -2.05 13.18 -2.72
N ARG A 105 -0.84 12.63 -2.52
CA ARG A 105 0.33 12.97 -3.34
C ARG A 105 0.15 12.61 -4.81
N LEU A 106 -0.40 11.43 -5.11
CA LEU A 106 -0.72 11.01 -6.48
C LEU A 106 -1.64 12.02 -7.18
N ARG A 107 -2.60 12.60 -6.44
CA ARG A 107 -3.49 13.64 -6.98
C ARG A 107 -2.79 14.97 -7.20
N GLU A 108 -1.89 15.37 -6.30
CA GLU A 108 -1.08 16.58 -6.43
C GLU A 108 -0.11 16.53 -7.61
N THR A 109 0.35 15.33 -7.97
CA THR A 109 1.35 15.10 -9.03
C THR A 109 0.73 14.66 -10.35
N ASP A 110 -0.58 14.82 -10.53
CA ASP A 110 -1.32 14.42 -11.73
C ASP A 110 -1.07 12.96 -12.16
N GLY A 111 -0.98 12.06 -11.18
CA GLY A 111 -0.83 10.63 -11.40
C GLY A 111 0.62 10.11 -11.37
N LEU A 112 1.61 10.98 -11.13
CA LEU A 112 3.00 10.54 -11.01
C LEU A 112 3.30 9.99 -9.60
N ILE A 113 4.01 8.87 -9.53
CA ILE A 113 4.52 8.30 -8.28
C ILE A 113 6.05 8.46 -8.26
N PRO A 114 6.59 9.61 -7.79
CA PRO A 114 8.03 9.79 -7.71
C PRO A 114 8.62 9.00 -6.53
N ASN A 115 9.91 8.70 -6.61
CA ASN A 115 10.67 8.04 -5.54
C ASN A 115 10.54 8.74 -4.18
N SER A 116 10.39 10.07 -4.17
CA SER A 116 10.16 10.84 -2.95
C SER A 116 8.87 10.45 -2.23
N VAL A 117 7.79 10.16 -2.97
CA VAL A 117 6.52 9.68 -2.40
C VAL A 117 6.69 8.29 -1.81
N LEU A 118 7.38 7.39 -2.51
CA LEU A 118 7.66 6.04 -2.02
C LEU A 118 8.46 6.06 -0.70
N ILE A 119 9.54 6.85 -0.66
CA ILE A 119 10.37 7.01 0.54
C ILE A 119 9.54 7.61 1.68
N HIS A 120 8.71 8.62 1.38
CA HIS A 120 7.88 9.27 2.38
C HIS A 120 6.83 8.33 2.99
N MET A 121 6.16 7.53 2.15
CA MET A 121 5.24 6.48 2.62
C MET A 121 5.96 5.44 3.48
N PHE A 122 7.16 5.00 3.09
CA PHE A 122 7.97 4.06 3.88
C PHE A 122 8.33 4.62 5.27
N ARG A 123 8.72 5.89 5.35
CA ARG A 123 9.06 6.57 6.61
C ARG A 123 7.84 6.66 7.54
N MET A 124 6.65 6.90 6.98
CA MET A 124 5.42 6.90 7.78
C MET A 124 5.04 5.50 8.28
N LEU A 125 5.21 4.47 7.45
CA LEU A 125 4.94 3.08 7.82
C LEU A 125 5.85 2.60 8.95
N THR A 126 7.16 2.83 8.80
CA THR A 126 8.18 2.25 9.69
C THR A 126 8.59 3.15 10.85
N GLY A 127 8.29 4.45 10.78
CA GLY A 127 8.80 5.46 11.70
C GLY A 127 10.31 5.68 11.63
N ARG A 128 10.98 5.12 10.60
CA ARG A 128 12.44 5.23 10.41
C ARG A 128 12.74 6.32 9.40
N ASP A 129 13.77 7.12 9.66
CA ASP A 129 14.27 8.10 8.68
C ASP A 129 15.31 7.46 7.75
N SER A 130 14.84 6.60 6.85
CA SER A 130 15.68 5.91 5.86
C SER A 130 15.11 6.05 4.46
N GLY A 131 15.94 5.83 3.44
CA GLY A 131 15.57 5.81 2.02
C GLY A 131 15.82 4.43 1.41
N PHE A 132 16.11 4.40 0.11
CA PHE A 132 16.59 3.17 -0.53
C PHE A 132 17.88 2.68 0.12
N ARG A 133 18.04 1.36 0.22
CA ARG A 133 19.23 0.75 0.82
C ARG A 133 20.48 1.10 0.00
N ASP A 134 21.51 1.56 0.69
CA ASP A 134 22.85 1.87 0.18
C ASP A 134 23.88 0.78 0.52
N THR A 135 23.60 -0.06 1.53
CA THR A 135 24.41 -1.22 1.90
C THR A 135 23.83 -2.54 1.39
N ALA A 136 24.69 -3.43 0.92
CA ALA A 136 24.32 -4.80 0.55
C ALA A 136 24.27 -5.73 1.79
N GLY A 137 23.39 -6.74 1.73
CA GLY A 137 23.13 -7.69 2.82
C GLY A 137 22.11 -7.22 3.86
N THR A 138 21.77 -8.10 4.80
CA THR A 138 21.02 -7.81 6.02
C THR A 138 22.00 -7.65 7.16
N VAL A 139 22.43 -6.43 7.47
CA VAL A 139 23.14 -6.18 8.72
C VAL A 139 22.10 -6.17 9.83
N LEU A 140 21.93 -7.30 10.51
CA LEU A 140 21.26 -7.34 11.80
C LEU A 140 22.20 -6.63 12.79
N LYS A 141 21.81 -5.44 13.24
CA LYS A 141 22.35 -4.81 14.45
C LYS A 141 21.30 -4.90 15.54
#